data_AF-A0AA85F7N8-F1
#
_entry.id   AF-A0AA85F7N8-F1
#
_cell.length_a   1.000
_cell.length_b   1.000
_cell.length_c   1.000
_cell.angle_alpha   90.00
_cell.angle_beta   90.00
_cell.angle_gamma   90.00
#
_symmetry.space_group_name_H-M   'P 1'
#
loop_
_entity.id
_entity.type
_entity.pdbx_description
1 polymer ?
#
loop_
_entity_poly.entity_id
_entity_poly.type
_entity_poly.pdbx_seq_one_letter_code
_entity_poly.pdbx_strand_id
1 'polypeptide(L)'
;MRLPLRVCRLCITVLRSFSNGILKRTPLYDFHISQKAKMIDFCNFSMPLHYADQSIIDSHQFVRQHCGLFDVSHMLQMQVSGKDRVSFLESLTCADIEELPISSGTLSVFLLNSGGILDDTIIMKCKEPYLYIVSNAACSSKIIAHVTEMMTKGVNDGKEINIKVLNHSLLALQGPDAYSVLRAGISSSDIQNFENLFFMEMTFV
;
A
#
# COMPACT_ATOMS: atom_id res chain seq x y z
N MET A 1 -26.42 60.23 17.23
CA MET A 1 -26.47 58.95 17.98
C MET A 1 -25.85 57.88 17.10
N ARG A 2 -24.55 57.60 17.27
CA ARG A 2 -23.76 56.65 16.44
C ARG A 2 -23.58 55.35 17.21
N LEU A 3 -24.05 54.23 16.67
CA LEU A 3 -23.83 52.88 17.20
C LEU A 3 -22.42 52.39 16.80
N PRO A 4 -21.65 51.75 17.69
CA PRO A 4 -20.36 51.17 17.32
C PRO A 4 -20.55 49.82 16.63
N LEU A 5 -19.86 49.63 15.51
CA LEU A 5 -19.70 48.36 14.81
C LEU A 5 -18.87 47.38 15.68
N ARG A 6 -19.48 46.28 16.14
CA ARG A 6 -18.75 45.15 16.72
C ARG A 6 -18.16 44.31 15.59
N VAL A 7 -16.84 44.38 15.42
CA VAL A 7 -16.09 43.44 14.58
C VAL A 7 -16.04 42.10 15.33
N CYS A 8 -16.80 41.12 14.84
CA CYS A 8 -16.74 39.75 15.33
C CYS A 8 -15.45 39.11 14.78
N ARG A 9 -14.40 39.06 15.60
CA ARG A 9 -13.22 38.21 15.33
C ARG A 9 -13.65 36.76 15.54
N LEU A 10 -14.17 36.11 14.49
CA LEU A 10 -14.14 34.65 14.43
C LEU A 10 -12.67 34.24 14.33
N CYS A 11 -12.07 33.91 15.46
CA CYS A 11 -10.85 33.13 15.49
C CYS A 11 -11.21 31.75 14.92
N ILE A 12 -10.95 31.53 13.62
CA ILE A 12 -10.98 30.19 13.04
C ILE A 12 -9.78 29.47 13.64
N THR A 13 -9.98 28.91 14.83
CA THR A 13 -9.08 27.89 15.36
C THR A 13 -9.22 26.72 14.41
N VAL A 14 -8.24 26.56 13.52
CA VAL A 14 -8.04 25.29 12.80
C VAL A 14 -7.70 24.27 13.88
N LEU A 15 -8.74 23.66 14.47
CA LEU A 15 -8.61 22.48 15.30
C LEU A 15 -8.01 21.42 14.37
N ARG A 16 -6.72 21.14 14.54
CA ARG A 16 -6.15 19.89 14.03
C ARG A 16 -7.00 18.78 14.64
N SER A 17 -7.81 18.14 13.81
CA SER A 17 -8.59 16.98 14.22
C SER A 17 -7.57 15.88 14.52
N PHE A 18 -7.27 15.68 15.80
CA PHE A 18 -6.67 14.44 16.24
C PHE A 18 -7.76 13.37 16.12
N SER A 19 -7.44 12.24 15.49
CA SER A 19 -8.36 11.12 15.36
C SER A 19 -8.77 10.64 16.75
N ASN A 20 -10.03 10.84 17.14
CA ASN A 20 -10.61 10.33 18.39
C ASN A 20 -10.98 8.83 18.31
N GLY A 21 -10.50 8.11 17.29
CA GLY A 21 -10.80 6.69 17.05
C GLY A 21 -9.70 5.75 17.52
N ILE A 22 -10.05 4.51 17.83
CA ILE A 22 -9.09 3.44 18.08
C ILE A 22 -8.32 3.17 16.77
N LEU A 23 -7.01 3.43 16.77
CA LEU A 23 -6.14 3.16 15.62
C LEU A 23 -6.07 1.66 15.34
N LYS A 24 -6.07 1.30 14.06
CA LYS A 24 -5.81 -0.07 13.60
C LYS A 24 -4.37 -0.47 13.93
N ARG A 25 -4.12 -1.76 14.10
CA ARG A 25 -2.80 -2.31 14.42
C ARG A 25 -2.38 -3.29 13.34
N THR A 26 -1.11 -3.28 12.96
CA THR A 26 -0.54 -4.33 12.12
C THR A 26 -0.28 -5.59 12.96
N PRO A 27 -0.10 -6.77 12.33
CA PRO A 27 0.31 -7.98 13.06
C PRO A 27 1.64 -7.83 13.82
N LEU A 28 2.50 -6.88 13.43
CA LEU A 28 3.78 -6.60 14.07
C LEU A 28 3.72 -5.50 15.13
N TYR A 29 2.54 -5.01 15.49
CA TYR A 29 2.38 -3.95 16.48
C TYR A 29 3.08 -4.28 17.82
N ASP A 30 2.86 -5.48 18.36
CA ASP A 30 3.44 -5.86 19.66
C ASP A 30 4.97 -5.97 19.58
N PHE A 31 5.51 -6.38 18.42
CA PHE A 31 6.94 -6.35 18.16
C PHE A 31 7.48 -4.91 18.22
N HIS A 32 6.83 -3.96 17.53
CA HIS A 32 7.23 -2.55 17.56
C HIS A 32 7.24 -1.97 18.97
N ILE A 33 6.22 -2.28 19.77
CA ILE A 33 6.16 -1.87 21.18
C ILE A 33 7.30 -2.48 22.00
N SER A 34 7.61 -3.77 21.80
CA SER A 34 8.72 -4.45 22.48
C SER A 34 10.08 -3.81 22.17
N GLN A 35 10.25 -3.29 20.95
CA GLN A 35 11.43 -2.55 20.50
C GLN A 35 11.40 -1.06 20.87
N LYS A 36 10.46 -0.65 21.73
CA LYS A 36 10.30 0.74 22.20
C LYS A 36 10.14 1.75 21.05
N ALA A 37 9.47 1.34 19.97
CA ALA A 37 9.18 2.23 18.87
C ALA A 37 8.29 3.39 19.31
N LYS A 38 8.57 4.58 18.78
CA LYS A 38 7.66 5.72 18.91
C LYS A 38 6.52 5.55 17.91
N MET A 39 5.34 5.20 18.42
CA MET A 39 4.15 4.99 17.60
C MET A 39 3.45 6.30 17.24
N ILE A 40 2.94 6.40 16.02
CA ILE A 40 2.16 7.53 15.51
C ILE A 40 0.86 7.06 14.84
N ASP A 41 -0.10 7.98 14.72
CA ASP A 41 -1.23 7.80 13.79
C ASP A 41 -0.74 8.06 12.36
N PHE A 42 -0.79 7.01 11.55
CA PHE A 42 -0.53 7.06 10.13
C PHE A 42 -1.67 6.37 9.39
N CYS A 43 -2.51 7.13 8.70
CA CYS A 43 -3.63 6.62 7.90
C CYS A 43 -4.63 5.76 8.71
N ASN A 44 -4.94 6.14 9.96
CA ASN A 44 -5.75 5.37 10.92
C ASN A 44 -5.11 4.06 11.41
N PHE A 45 -3.80 3.88 11.20
CA PHE A 45 -3.00 2.81 11.79
C PHE A 45 -2.04 3.37 12.83
N SER A 46 -1.77 2.59 13.87
CA SER A 46 -0.69 2.86 14.80
C SER A 46 0.61 2.26 14.24
N MET A 47 1.46 3.13 13.68
CA MET A 47 2.69 2.74 12.97
C MET A 47 3.94 3.26 13.69
N PRO A 48 5.08 2.55 13.61
CA PRO A 48 6.34 3.02 14.19
C PRO A 48 6.92 4.18 13.36
N LEU A 49 7.22 5.32 13.99
CA LEU A 49 7.92 6.45 13.36
C LEU A 49 9.44 6.27 13.36
N HIS A 50 9.99 5.82 14.49
CA HIS A 50 11.39 5.43 14.67
C HIS A 50 11.51 4.58 15.94
N TYR A 51 12.63 3.86 16.07
CA TYR A 51 12.96 3.06 17.24
C TYR A 51 13.84 3.86 18.21
N ALA A 52 13.78 3.54 19.50
CA ALA A 52 14.35 4.38 20.56
C ALA A 52 15.87 4.62 20.46
N ASP A 53 16.58 3.74 19.76
CA ASP A 53 18.02 3.74 19.55
C ASP A 53 18.47 4.58 18.35
N GLN A 54 17.56 5.03 17.47
CA GLN A 54 17.90 5.72 16.23
C GLN A 54 16.99 6.91 15.93
N SER A 55 17.57 8.01 15.46
CA SER A 55 16.77 9.09 14.87
C SER A 55 16.33 8.72 13.44
N ILE A 56 15.35 9.45 12.91
CA ILE A 56 14.89 9.28 11.52
C ILE A 56 16.05 9.50 10.52
N ILE A 57 16.98 10.41 10.84
CA ILE A 57 18.15 10.69 9.99
C ILE A 57 19.11 9.49 10.02
N ASP A 58 19.34 8.92 11.20
CA ASP A 58 20.21 7.76 11.36
C ASP A 58 19.63 6.55 10.60
N SER A 59 18.33 6.28 10.73
CA SER A 59 17.68 5.20 9.99
C SER A 59 17.74 5.41 8.47
N HIS A 60 17.58 6.66 8.00
CA HIS A 60 17.74 6.98 6.58
C HIS A 60 19.16 6.67 6.07
N GLN A 61 20.19 7.13 6.79
CA GLN A 61 21.58 6.87 6.43
C GLN A 61 21.91 5.38 6.51
N PHE A 62 21.41 4.68 7.53
CA PHE A 62 21.59 3.25 7.71
C PHE A 62 21.03 2.47 6.51
N VAL A 63 19.81 2.75 6.07
CA VAL A 63 19.21 2.06 4.90
C VAL A 63 19.97 2.33 3.60
N ARG A 64 20.62 3.49 3.48
CA ARG A 64 21.45 3.83 2.31
C ARG A 64 22.79 3.08 2.30
N GLN A 65 23.32 2.72 3.47
CA GLN A 65 24.62 2.04 3.62
C GLN A 65 24.49 0.53 3.84
N HIS A 66 23.35 0.08 4.37
CA HIS A 66 23.12 -1.28 4.84
C HIS A 66 21.76 -1.82 4.36
N CYS A 67 20.96 -2.40 5.26
CA CYS A 67 19.65 -2.95 4.97
C CYS A 67 18.68 -2.62 6.11
N GLY A 68 17.55 -2.00 5.79
CA GLY A 68 16.46 -1.76 6.72
C GLY A 68 15.22 -2.58 6.36
N LEU A 69 14.51 -3.02 7.40
CA LEU A 69 13.22 -3.70 7.28
C LEU A 69 12.10 -2.76 7.72
N PHE A 70 11.09 -2.61 6.88
CA PHE A 70 9.95 -1.74 7.10
C PHE A 70 8.66 -2.56 7.17
N ASP A 71 7.87 -2.34 8.21
CA ASP A 71 6.49 -2.82 8.28
C ASP A 71 5.58 -1.90 7.46
N VAL A 72 5.17 -2.39 6.29
CA VAL A 72 4.24 -1.71 5.40
C VAL A 72 2.90 -2.47 5.30
N SER A 73 2.58 -3.29 6.30
CA SER A 73 1.36 -4.13 6.34
C SER A 73 0.06 -3.33 6.37
N HIS A 74 0.13 -2.02 6.63
CA HIS A 74 -0.99 -1.10 6.59
C HIS A 74 -1.45 -0.76 5.16
N MET A 75 -0.63 -1.06 4.14
CA MET A 75 -1.02 -0.86 2.74
C MET A 75 -2.20 -1.75 2.34
N LEU A 76 -3.05 -1.22 1.46
CA LEU A 76 -4.17 -1.98 0.92
C LEU A 76 -3.64 -3.06 -0.02
N GLN A 77 -4.03 -4.31 0.21
CA GLN A 77 -3.69 -5.44 -0.64
C GLN A 77 -4.98 -6.08 -1.16
N MET A 78 -5.06 -6.32 -2.47
CA MET A 78 -6.24 -6.93 -3.10
C MET A 78 -5.85 -7.97 -4.14
N GLN A 79 -6.70 -8.99 -4.30
CA GLN A 79 -6.69 -9.89 -5.44
C GLN A 79 -7.88 -9.59 -6.34
N VAL A 80 -7.64 -9.50 -7.64
CA VAL A 80 -8.68 -9.39 -8.66
C VAL A 80 -8.62 -10.63 -9.55
N SER A 81 -9.68 -11.42 -9.54
CA SER A 81 -9.78 -12.70 -10.24
C SER A 81 -10.98 -12.72 -11.19
N GLY A 82 -11.06 -13.77 -12.01
CA GLY A 82 -12.09 -13.93 -13.05
C GLY A 82 -11.52 -13.72 -14.45
N LYS A 83 -12.26 -14.16 -15.48
CA LYS A 83 -11.79 -14.09 -16.87
C LYS A 83 -11.62 -12.64 -17.36
N ASP A 84 -12.43 -11.71 -16.83
CA ASP A 84 -12.45 -10.30 -17.25
C ASP A 84 -11.57 -9.41 -16.37
N ARG A 85 -10.74 -9.98 -15.49
CA ARG A 85 -9.93 -9.23 -14.51
C ARG A 85 -8.97 -8.21 -15.13
N VAL A 86 -8.39 -8.54 -16.29
CA VAL A 86 -7.42 -7.68 -16.98
C VAL A 86 -8.13 -6.46 -17.56
N SER A 87 -9.09 -6.68 -18.46
CA SER A 87 -9.86 -5.60 -19.08
C SER A 87 -10.63 -4.74 -18.07
N PHE A 88 -11.06 -5.33 -16.94
CA PHE A 88 -11.63 -4.58 -15.83
C PHE A 88 -10.62 -3.65 -15.17
N LEU A 89 -9.38 -4.10 -14.91
CA LEU A 89 -8.41 -3.27 -14.21
C LEU A 89 -7.78 -2.21 -15.12
N GLU A 90 -7.65 -2.51 -16.42
CA GLU A 90 -7.25 -1.53 -17.44
C GLU A 90 -8.32 -0.44 -17.64
N SER A 91 -9.60 -0.71 -17.37
CA SER A 91 -10.63 0.34 -17.43
C SER A 91 -10.57 1.31 -16.24
N LEU A 92 -9.85 0.94 -15.17
CA LEU A 92 -9.70 1.74 -13.95
C LEU A 92 -8.31 2.36 -13.80
N THR A 93 -7.35 1.99 -14.66
CA THR A 93 -5.94 2.36 -14.51
C THR A 93 -5.32 2.72 -15.86
N CYS A 94 -4.11 3.29 -15.84
CA CYS A 94 -3.36 3.62 -17.06
C CYS A 94 -2.42 2.50 -17.53
N ALA A 95 -2.45 1.34 -16.88
CA ALA A 95 -1.49 0.27 -17.16
C ALA A 95 -1.98 -0.61 -18.32
N ASP A 96 -1.03 -1.05 -19.14
CA ASP A 96 -1.21 -2.17 -20.08
C ASP A 96 -0.88 -3.47 -19.33
N ILE A 97 -1.92 -4.16 -18.86
CA ILE A 97 -1.84 -5.36 -18.03
C ILE A 97 -1.91 -6.61 -18.91
N GLU A 98 -2.55 -6.51 -20.08
CA GLU A 98 -2.58 -7.59 -21.07
C GLU A 98 -1.15 -7.93 -21.52
N GLU A 99 -0.34 -6.93 -21.86
CA GLU A 99 1.06 -7.12 -22.28
C GLU A 99 2.03 -7.34 -21.10
N LEU A 100 1.59 -7.13 -19.86
CA LEU A 100 2.42 -7.38 -18.68
C LEU A 100 2.80 -8.88 -18.61
N PRO A 101 4.10 -9.24 -18.50
CA PRO A 101 4.51 -10.62 -18.33
C PRO A 101 3.97 -11.25 -17.05
N ILE A 102 3.76 -12.57 -17.06
CA ILE A 102 3.43 -13.31 -15.84
C ILE A 102 4.60 -13.18 -14.84
N SER A 103 4.27 -13.06 -13.56
CA SER A 103 5.20 -12.83 -12.45
C SER A 103 5.94 -11.49 -12.52
N SER A 104 5.36 -10.51 -13.20
CA SER A 104 5.86 -9.15 -13.22
C SER A 104 4.80 -8.15 -12.77
N GLY A 105 5.27 -6.95 -12.42
CA GLY A 105 4.47 -5.85 -11.94
C GLY A 105 4.72 -4.56 -12.69
N THR A 106 3.80 -3.61 -12.49
CA THR A 106 3.90 -2.27 -13.04
C THR A 106 3.34 -1.25 -12.05
N LEU A 107 3.85 -0.02 -12.15
CA LEU A 107 3.31 1.13 -11.45
C LEU A 107 2.20 1.75 -12.29
N SER A 108 1.10 2.08 -11.63
CA SER A 108 -0.03 2.74 -12.26
C SER A 108 -0.73 3.67 -11.28
N VAL A 109 -1.82 4.25 -11.75
CA VAL A 109 -2.74 5.06 -10.95
C VAL A 109 -4.15 4.54 -11.14
N PHE A 110 -4.94 4.54 -10.07
CA PHE A 110 -6.40 4.44 -10.20
C PHE A 110 -6.95 5.78 -10.66
N LEU A 111 -7.83 5.74 -11.66
CA LEU A 111 -8.47 6.94 -12.21
C LEU A 111 -9.95 7.01 -11.81
N LEU A 112 -10.42 8.23 -11.61
CA LEU A 112 -11.84 8.55 -11.61
C LEU A 112 -12.37 8.60 -13.04
N ASN A 113 -13.69 8.47 -13.22
CA ASN A 113 -14.36 8.62 -14.53
C ASN A 113 -14.10 9.99 -15.19
N SER A 114 -13.72 11.01 -14.41
CA SER A 114 -13.34 12.33 -14.91
C SER A 114 -11.90 12.40 -15.44
N GLY A 115 -11.12 11.32 -15.35
CA GLY A 115 -9.69 11.27 -15.66
C GLY A 115 -8.78 11.77 -14.54
N GLY A 116 -9.33 12.19 -13.39
CA GLY A 116 -8.55 12.57 -12.22
C GLY A 116 -7.90 11.37 -11.52
N ILE A 117 -6.71 11.55 -10.97
CA ILE A 117 -6.00 10.50 -10.21
C ILE A 117 -6.68 10.33 -8.84
N LEU A 118 -7.05 9.08 -8.53
CA LEU A 118 -7.57 8.69 -7.22
C LEU A 118 -6.42 8.36 -6.25
N ASP A 119 -5.49 7.51 -6.68
CA ASP A 119 -4.29 7.09 -5.93
C ASP A 119 -3.32 6.35 -6.86
N ASP A 120 -2.05 6.27 -6.50
CA ASP A 120 -1.08 5.39 -7.17
C ASP A 120 -1.13 3.95 -6.62
N THR A 121 -0.68 3.00 -7.44
CA THR A 121 -0.75 1.58 -7.10
C THR A 121 0.32 0.77 -7.83
N ILE A 122 0.71 -0.36 -7.24
CA ILE A 122 1.47 -1.42 -7.91
C ILE A 122 0.50 -2.54 -8.26
N ILE A 123 0.55 -2.99 -9.51
CA ILE A 123 -0.25 -4.11 -10.02
C ILE A 123 0.71 -5.20 -10.46
N MET A 124 0.48 -6.43 -10.03
CA MET A 124 1.25 -7.60 -10.42
C MET A 124 0.38 -8.66 -11.09
N LYS A 125 0.88 -9.25 -12.17
CA LYS A 125 0.23 -10.36 -12.87
C LYS A 125 0.79 -11.66 -12.34
N CYS A 126 0.04 -12.35 -11.49
CA CYS A 126 0.49 -13.58 -10.86
C CYS A 126 0.40 -14.78 -11.82
N LYS A 127 1.06 -15.88 -11.45
CA LYS A 127 0.98 -17.15 -12.18
C LYS A 127 -0.39 -17.79 -12.03
N GLU A 128 -0.95 -17.73 -10.83
CA GLU A 128 -2.36 -18.04 -10.57
C GLU A 128 -3.27 -17.03 -11.30
N PRO A 129 -4.52 -17.40 -11.61
CA PRO A 129 -5.42 -16.58 -12.44
C PRO A 129 -6.01 -15.37 -11.67
N TYR A 130 -5.17 -14.57 -11.01
CA TYR A 130 -5.51 -13.31 -10.37
C TYR A 130 -4.43 -12.25 -10.59
N LEU A 131 -4.82 -10.99 -10.47
CA LEU A 131 -3.93 -9.84 -10.35
C LEU A 131 -3.78 -9.49 -8.87
N TYR A 132 -2.57 -9.18 -8.44
CA TYR A 132 -2.28 -8.75 -7.08
C TYR A 132 -2.00 -7.25 -7.07
N ILE A 133 -2.70 -6.51 -6.21
CA ILE A 133 -2.68 -5.06 -6.20
C ILE A 133 -2.27 -4.57 -4.82
N VAL A 134 -1.34 -3.62 -4.78
CA VAL A 134 -0.95 -2.88 -3.58
C VAL A 134 -1.20 -1.39 -3.79
N SER A 135 -1.91 -0.76 -2.86
CA SER A 135 -2.24 0.68 -2.90
C SER A 135 -2.05 1.34 -1.53
N ASN A 136 -2.01 2.68 -1.49
CA ASN A 136 -1.73 3.39 -0.25
C ASN A 136 -2.83 3.21 0.80
N ALA A 137 -2.40 3.19 2.07
CA ALA A 137 -3.32 3.06 3.21
C ALA A 137 -4.29 4.24 3.33
N ALA A 138 -3.84 5.47 3.05
CA ALA A 138 -4.61 6.71 3.18
C ALA A 138 -5.88 6.71 2.31
N CYS A 139 -5.79 6.13 1.12
CA CYS A 139 -6.85 6.10 0.12
C CYS A 139 -7.60 4.76 0.10
N SER A 140 -7.25 3.82 0.99
CA SER A 140 -7.77 2.45 0.99
C SER A 140 -9.30 2.37 0.94
N SER A 141 -10.01 3.14 1.75
CA SER A 141 -11.49 3.15 1.78
C SER A 141 -12.09 3.67 0.48
N LYS A 142 -11.47 4.69 -0.14
CA LYS A 142 -11.91 5.26 -1.42
C LYS A 142 -11.67 4.29 -2.57
N ILE A 143 -10.50 3.66 -2.60
CA ILE A 143 -10.17 2.65 -3.60
C ILE A 143 -11.14 1.48 -3.50
N ILE A 144 -11.32 0.91 -2.29
CA ILE A 144 -12.24 -0.23 -2.09
C ILE A 144 -13.65 0.13 -2.56
N ALA A 145 -14.17 1.30 -2.19
CA ALA A 145 -15.49 1.73 -2.61
C ALA A 145 -15.59 1.85 -4.14
N HIS A 146 -14.60 2.50 -4.77
CA HIS A 146 -14.57 2.72 -6.22
C HIS A 146 -14.48 1.41 -7.00
N VAL A 147 -13.52 0.53 -6.67
CA VAL A 147 -13.35 -0.75 -7.37
C VAL A 147 -14.54 -1.68 -7.14
N THR A 148 -15.16 -1.65 -5.96
CA THR A 148 -16.37 -2.44 -5.68
C THR A 148 -17.55 -1.95 -6.50
N GLU A 149 -17.77 -0.64 -6.59
CA GLU A 149 -18.84 -0.06 -7.41
C GLU A 149 -18.68 -0.46 -8.89
N MET A 150 -17.46 -0.34 -9.41
CA MET A 150 -17.15 -0.66 -10.80
C MET A 150 -17.24 -2.17 -11.07
N MET A 151 -16.83 -3.01 -10.11
CA MET A 151 -17.01 -4.46 -10.18
C MET A 151 -18.49 -4.81 -10.22
N THR A 152 -19.32 -4.25 -9.33
CA THR A 152 -20.77 -4.50 -9.31
C THR A 152 -21.42 -4.14 -10.65
N LYS A 153 -21.06 -3.00 -11.24
CA LYS A 153 -21.51 -2.62 -12.59
C LYS A 153 -21.09 -3.66 -13.63
N GLY A 154 -19.81 -4.04 -13.65
CA GLY A 154 -19.30 -5.04 -14.59
C GLY A 154 -19.99 -6.40 -14.46
N VAL A 155 -20.24 -6.86 -13.23
CA VAL A 155 -20.96 -8.13 -12.97
C VAL A 155 -22.42 -8.05 -13.45
N ASN A 156 -23.10 -6.91 -13.24
CA ASN A 156 -24.45 -6.70 -13.75
C ASN A 156 -24.49 -6.71 -15.29
N ASP A 157 -23.40 -6.30 -15.94
CA ASP A 157 -23.22 -6.37 -17.40
C ASP A 157 -22.75 -7.75 -17.90
N GLY A 158 -22.65 -8.75 -17.01
CA GLY A 158 -22.28 -10.13 -17.35
C GLY A 158 -20.78 -10.43 -17.36
N LYS A 159 -19.93 -9.53 -16.85
CA LYS A 159 -18.50 -9.80 -16.66
C LYS A 159 -18.28 -10.70 -15.45
N GLU A 160 -17.26 -11.55 -15.53
CA GLU A 160 -16.82 -12.41 -14.43
C GLU A 160 -15.58 -11.80 -13.77
N ILE A 161 -15.83 -11.08 -12.69
CA ILE A 161 -14.84 -10.35 -11.90
C ILE A 161 -15.12 -10.62 -10.42
N ASN A 162 -14.07 -10.87 -9.64
CA ASN A 162 -14.15 -10.97 -8.20
C ASN A 162 -12.99 -10.23 -7.55
N ILE A 163 -13.27 -9.43 -6.53
CA ILE A 163 -12.26 -8.69 -5.75
C ILE A 163 -12.23 -9.23 -4.33
N LYS A 164 -11.04 -9.58 -3.85
CA LYS A 164 -10.81 -10.00 -2.47
C LYS A 164 -9.80 -9.06 -1.82
N VAL A 165 -10.22 -8.33 -0.79
CA VAL A 165 -9.29 -7.57 0.07
C VAL A 165 -8.56 -8.57 0.98
N LEU A 166 -7.24 -8.44 1.05
CA LEU A 166 -6.37 -9.33 1.81
C LEU A 166 -6.01 -8.71 3.16
N ASN A 167 -5.70 -9.58 4.12
CA ASN A 167 -5.18 -9.21 5.43
C ASN A 167 -3.83 -9.88 5.66
N HIS A 168 -2.89 -9.63 4.75
CA HIS A 168 -1.52 -10.15 4.83
C HIS A 168 -0.60 -9.11 5.46
N SER A 169 0.45 -9.60 6.13
CA SER A 169 1.57 -8.73 6.48
C SER A 169 2.37 -8.42 5.22
N LEU A 170 2.87 -7.19 5.11
CA LEU A 170 3.72 -6.76 4.01
C LEU A 170 4.96 -6.09 4.58
N LEU A 171 6.10 -6.64 4.21
CA LEU A 171 7.41 -6.20 4.67
C LEU A 171 8.22 -5.71 3.48
N ALA A 172 8.84 -4.54 3.63
CA ALA A 172 9.78 -4.03 2.66
C ALA A 172 11.19 -4.12 3.23
N LEU A 173 12.04 -4.92 2.60
CA LEU A 173 13.47 -5.02 2.91
C LEU A 173 14.23 -4.18 1.88
N GLN A 174 14.94 -3.14 2.33
CA GLN A 174 15.53 -2.14 1.45
C GLN A 174 16.96 -1.78 1.83
N GLY A 175 17.80 -1.54 0.82
CA GLY A 175 19.19 -1.12 0.97
C GLY A 175 20.18 -2.02 0.22
N PRO A 176 21.45 -1.61 0.05
CA PRO A 176 22.45 -2.40 -0.67
C PRO A 176 22.64 -3.83 -0.15
N ASP A 177 22.45 -4.05 1.16
CA ASP A 177 22.62 -5.38 1.76
C ASP A 177 21.35 -6.24 1.72
N ALA A 178 20.23 -5.72 1.19
CA ALA A 178 18.92 -6.39 1.23
C ALA A 178 18.91 -7.76 0.57
N TYR A 179 19.56 -7.89 -0.59
CA TYR A 179 19.68 -9.17 -1.29
C TYR A 179 20.38 -10.23 -0.42
N SER A 180 21.52 -9.88 0.17
CA SER A 180 22.31 -10.80 1.01
C SER A 180 21.55 -11.22 2.27
N VAL A 181 20.87 -10.27 2.92
CA VAL A 181 20.04 -10.53 4.10
C VAL A 181 18.87 -11.46 3.77
N LEU A 182 18.15 -11.20 2.68
CA LEU A 182 17.02 -12.03 2.28
C LEU A 182 17.48 -13.43 1.85
N ARG A 183 18.59 -13.53 1.11
CA ARG A 183 19.19 -14.82 0.70
C ARG A 183 19.52 -15.71 1.90
N ALA A 184 19.99 -15.12 3.00
CA ALA A 184 20.30 -15.88 4.22
C ALA A 184 19.05 -16.43 4.94
N GLY A 185 17.87 -15.84 4.68
CA GLY A 185 16.60 -16.22 5.30
C GLY A 185 15.72 -17.16 4.46
N ILE A 186 16.07 -17.43 3.21
CA ILE A 186 15.31 -18.33 2.31
C ILE A 186 15.97 -19.71 2.23
N SER A 187 15.16 -20.74 1.97
CA SER A 187 15.65 -22.11 1.89
C SER A 187 16.43 -22.36 0.59
N SER A 188 17.35 -23.32 0.61
CA SER A 188 18.23 -23.60 -0.54
C SER A 188 17.48 -23.96 -1.83
N SER A 189 16.26 -24.51 -1.73
CA SER A 189 15.45 -24.87 -2.91
C SER A 189 14.90 -23.66 -3.65
N ASP A 190 14.82 -22.50 -2.98
CA ASP A 190 14.11 -21.33 -3.49
C ASP A 190 15.07 -20.25 -4.01
N ILE A 191 16.38 -20.44 -3.77
CA ILE A 191 17.47 -19.51 -4.14
C ILE A 191 17.55 -19.31 -5.66
N GLN A 192 17.28 -20.34 -6.48
CA GLN A 192 17.39 -20.23 -7.94
C GLN A 192 16.40 -19.21 -8.52
N ASN A 193 15.23 -19.07 -7.92
CA ASN A 193 14.24 -18.07 -8.33
C ASN A 193 14.60 -16.66 -7.84
N PHE A 194 15.44 -16.57 -6.79
CA PHE A 194 15.85 -15.32 -6.18
C PHE A 194 17.05 -14.66 -6.89
N GLU A 195 17.98 -15.46 -7.44
CA GLU A 195 19.16 -14.96 -8.16
C GLU A 195 18.82 -14.23 -9.47
N ASN A 196 17.65 -14.52 -10.05
CA ASN A 196 17.18 -13.90 -11.29
C ASN A 196 16.05 -12.90 -11.06
N LEU A 197 15.79 -12.47 -9.82
CA LEU A 197 14.70 -11.54 -9.53
C LEU A 197 15.08 -10.11 -9.93
N PHE A 198 14.53 -9.63 -11.04
CA PHE A 198 14.77 -8.27 -11.52
C PHE A 198 13.71 -7.28 -11.02
N PHE A 199 13.91 -6.00 -11.36
CA PHE A 199 12.99 -4.93 -10.99
C PHE A 199 11.55 -5.25 -11.42
N MET A 200 10.61 -5.11 -10.48
CA MET A 200 9.18 -5.42 -10.66
C MET A 200 8.87 -6.88 -11.00
N GLU A 201 9.79 -7.81 -10.78
CA GLU A 201 9.48 -9.23 -10.81
C GLU A 201 9.08 -9.74 -9.43
N MET A 202 8.30 -10.79 -9.41
CA MET A 202 7.91 -11.50 -8.18
C MET A 202 8.21 -12.99 -8.31
N THR A 203 8.61 -13.60 -7.20
CA THR A 203 8.68 -15.04 -7.07
C THR A 203 7.86 -15.50 -5.88
N PHE A 204 7.35 -16.71 -5.97
CA PHE A 204 6.83 -17.44 -4.82
C PHE A 204 7.95 -18.30 -4.25
N VAL A 205 8.04 -18.31 -2.93
CA VAL A 205 8.92 -19.16 -2.12
C VAL A 205 8.01 -20.14 -1.40
#